data_AF-A0A6N4AKW2-F1
#
_entry.id   AF-A0A6N4AKW2-F1
#
_cell.length_a   1.000
_cell.length_b   1.000
_cell.length_c   1.000
_cell.angle_alpha   90.00
_cell.angle_beta   90.00
_cell.angle_gamma   90.00
#
_symmetry.space_group_name_H-M   'P 1'
#
loop_
_entity.id
_entity.type
_entity.pdbx_description
1 polymer ?
#
loop_
_entity_poly.entity_id
_entity_poly.type
_entity_poly.pdbx_seq_one_letter_code
_entity_poly.pdbx_strand_id
1 'polypeptide(L)'
;MKTTCESFVNILNILHKEGIMSKAALMLKENLYTSFWFAAQDFVNYVLRSKTSGVNENGEVIPGNIHKIEALENRGVSKEDIHSDCVIKIIDKLDLVLKQPLEKQKNYCYRICNNVVNDQFRKLPPAEFEVLSLQDTVKGSSVSAEDACTYEDLIGDDTYNAERMFIEQETISELTAILKEREAIEATAKREAILKEIALLSKKPAEVLVRMACTHLNMKPRELAKRLVEDGVDYTYANVLLEVSKENGIKVDHLRDAIAGNKLTAESVKAETMDEEIVSAQISRLVYRANKNLNK
;
A
#
# COMPACT_ATOMS: atom_id res chain seq x y z
N MET A 1 -41.77 26.76 -11.02
CA MET A 1 -42.08 25.57 -11.84
C MET A 1 -42.24 24.38 -10.89
N LYS A 2 -43.38 23.67 -10.89
CA LYS A 2 -43.51 22.41 -10.15
C LYS A 2 -42.54 21.42 -10.82
N THR A 3 -41.45 21.07 -10.15
CA THR A 3 -40.53 20.04 -10.63
C THR A 3 -41.29 18.72 -10.58
N THR A 4 -41.65 18.15 -11.72
CA THR A 4 -42.33 16.85 -11.79
C THR A 4 -41.29 15.77 -12.12
N CYS A 5 -41.49 14.55 -11.61
CA CYS A 5 -40.63 13.39 -11.94
C CYS A 5 -41.08 12.69 -13.24
N GLU A 6 -41.89 13.36 -14.05
CA GLU A 6 -42.55 12.78 -15.23
C GLU A 6 -41.56 12.41 -16.33
N SER A 7 -40.56 13.25 -16.60
CA SER A 7 -39.51 12.96 -17.58
C SER A 7 -38.74 11.68 -17.23
N PHE A 8 -38.44 11.49 -15.94
CA PHE A 8 -37.74 10.30 -15.46
C PHE A 8 -38.60 9.04 -15.50
N VAL A 9 -39.88 9.13 -15.13
CA VAL A 9 -40.79 7.98 -15.27
C VAL A 9 -40.99 7.62 -16.75
N ASN A 10 -41.11 8.61 -17.62
CA ASN A 10 -41.25 8.41 -19.05
C ASN A 10 -40.02 7.73 -19.65
N ILE A 11 -38.80 8.14 -19.29
CA ILE A 11 -37.60 7.48 -19.80
C ILE A 11 -37.52 6.03 -19.31
N LEU A 12 -37.83 5.73 -18.05
CA LEU A 12 -37.87 4.35 -17.53
C LEU A 12 -38.87 3.47 -18.29
N ASN A 13 -40.05 4.02 -18.61
CA ASN A 13 -41.04 3.33 -19.44
C ASN A 13 -40.54 3.05 -20.87
N ILE A 14 -39.80 3.98 -21.47
CA ILE A 14 -39.18 3.79 -22.79
C ILE A 14 -38.13 2.68 -22.72
N LEU A 15 -37.24 2.72 -21.72
CA LEU A 15 -36.22 1.66 -21.51
C LEU A 15 -36.87 0.28 -21.42
N HIS A 16 -37.95 0.17 -20.64
CA HIS A 16 -38.68 -1.08 -20.48
C HIS A 16 -39.34 -1.55 -21.79
N LYS A 17 -40.00 -0.64 -22.53
CA LYS A 17 -40.61 -0.95 -23.84
C LYS A 17 -39.58 -1.40 -24.88
N GLU A 18 -38.38 -0.82 -24.85
CA GLU A 18 -37.28 -1.18 -25.74
C GLU A 18 -36.49 -2.41 -25.27
N GLY A 19 -36.88 -3.05 -24.16
CA GLY A 19 -36.22 -4.24 -23.61
C GLY A 19 -34.82 -3.99 -23.06
N ILE A 20 -34.50 -2.75 -22.68
CA ILE A 20 -33.18 -2.36 -22.18
C ILE A 20 -33.11 -2.69 -20.69
N MET A 21 -32.31 -3.71 -20.35
CA MET A 21 -32.20 -4.24 -18.99
C MET A 21 -30.82 -4.05 -18.35
N SER A 22 -29.89 -3.36 -19.02
CA SER A 22 -28.54 -3.09 -18.50
C SER A 22 -28.01 -1.72 -18.92
N LYS A 23 -27.06 -1.20 -18.13
CA LYS A 23 -26.28 0.02 -18.41
C LYS A 23 -25.55 -0.10 -19.74
N ALA A 24 -24.89 -1.24 -19.98
CA ALA A 24 -24.18 -1.49 -21.24
C ALA A 24 -25.12 -1.40 -22.45
N ALA A 25 -26.31 -2.01 -22.38
CA ALA A 25 -27.30 -1.94 -23.46
C ALA A 25 -27.81 -0.50 -23.68
N LEU A 26 -27.95 0.28 -22.60
CA LEU A 26 -28.35 1.69 -22.72
C LEU A 26 -27.23 2.55 -23.36
N MET A 27 -25.98 2.34 -22.97
CA MET A 27 -24.84 3.11 -23.51
C MET A 27 -24.62 2.88 -25.01
N LEU A 28 -25.04 1.72 -25.55
CA LEU A 28 -25.04 1.47 -27.00
C LEU A 28 -26.06 2.34 -27.76
N LYS A 29 -27.02 2.96 -27.06
CA LYS A 29 -28.02 3.88 -27.62
C LYS A 29 -27.77 5.30 -27.12
N GLU A 30 -26.78 5.97 -27.71
CA GLU A 30 -26.27 7.28 -27.26
C GLU A 30 -27.37 8.33 -27.00
N ASN A 31 -28.31 8.52 -27.94
CA ASN A 31 -29.41 9.48 -27.78
C ASN A 31 -30.32 9.17 -26.57
N LEU A 32 -30.54 7.88 -26.31
CA LEU A 32 -31.40 7.42 -25.23
C LEU A 32 -30.67 7.49 -23.89
N TYR A 33 -29.37 7.18 -23.87
CA TYR A 33 -28.51 7.39 -22.70
C TYR A 33 -28.44 8.86 -22.30
N THR A 34 -28.23 9.77 -23.27
CA THR A 34 -28.22 11.22 -23.03
C THR A 34 -29.58 11.71 -22.49
N SER A 35 -30.68 11.23 -23.07
CA SER A 35 -32.03 11.55 -22.58
C SER A 35 -32.25 11.03 -21.16
N PHE A 36 -31.75 9.83 -20.84
CA PHE A 36 -31.77 9.28 -19.49
C PHE A 36 -30.95 10.11 -18.51
N TRP A 37 -29.75 10.55 -18.91
CA TRP A 37 -28.88 11.39 -18.08
C TRP A 37 -29.58 12.68 -17.66
N PHE A 38 -30.15 13.43 -18.60
CA PHE A 38 -30.90 14.64 -18.28
C PHE A 38 -32.13 14.37 -17.41
N ALA A 39 -32.89 13.32 -17.71
CA ALA A 39 -34.03 12.94 -16.89
C ALA A 39 -33.62 12.55 -15.45
N ALA A 40 -32.45 11.92 -15.28
CA ALA A 40 -31.89 11.60 -13.97
C ALA A 40 -31.46 12.88 -13.22
N GLN A 41 -30.85 13.85 -13.89
CA GLN A 41 -30.52 15.15 -13.29
C GLN A 41 -31.77 15.88 -12.78
N ASP A 42 -32.84 15.90 -13.58
CA ASP A 42 -34.13 16.48 -13.20
C ASP A 42 -34.77 15.74 -12.02
N PHE A 43 -34.71 14.40 -12.05
CA PHE A 43 -35.20 13.58 -10.96
C PHE A 43 -34.44 13.84 -9.66
N VAL A 44 -33.10 13.89 -9.71
CA VAL A 44 -32.28 14.20 -8.53
C VAL A 44 -32.62 15.59 -8.00
N ASN A 45 -32.76 16.59 -8.87
CA ASN A 45 -33.20 17.93 -8.48
C ASN A 45 -34.55 17.91 -7.75
N TYR A 46 -35.50 17.12 -8.25
CA TYR A 46 -36.79 16.92 -7.59
C TYR A 46 -36.64 16.27 -6.21
N VAL A 47 -35.84 15.20 -6.10
CA VAL A 47 -35.65 14.46 -4.85
C VAL A 47 -34.95 15.30 -3.78
N LEU A 48 -33.90 16.03 -4.14
CA LEU A 48 -33.15 16.87 -3.21
C LEU A 48 -33.97 18.07 -2.71
N ARG A 49 -34.91 18.57 -3.52
CA ARG A 49 -35.84 19.64 -3.13
C ARG A 49 -37.10 19.15 -2.42
N SER A 50 -37.19 17.85 -2.12
CA SER A 50 -38.36 17.31 -1.41
C SER A 50 -38.46 17.91 -0.01
N LYS A 51 -39.65 18.43 0.32
CA LYS A 51 -39.95 19.02 1.63
C LYS A 51 -40.30 17.98 2.69
N THR A 52 -40.81 16.83 2.27
CA THR A 52 -41.24 15.74 3.15
C THR A 52 -40.69 14.42 2.63
N SER A 53 -40.18 13.58 3.54
CA SER A 53 -39.68 12.23 3.23
C SER A 53 -40.73 11.14 3.45
N GLY A 54 -41.94 11.52 3.88
CA GLY A 54 -43.03 10.63 4.25
C GLY A 54 -43.59 10.93 5.64
N VAL A 55 -44.27 9.95 6.22
CA VAL A 55 -44.88 10.01 7.55
C VAL A 55 -44.35 8.81 8.34
N ASN A 56 -43.94 9.02 9.60
CA ASN A 56 -43.48 7.93 10.46
C ASN A 56 -44.65 7.08 10.99
N GLU A 57 -44.35 6.01 11.73
CA GLU A 57 -45.35 5.11 12.35
C GLU A 57 -46.30 5.85 13.31
N ASN A 58 -45.90 7.02 13.80
CA ASN A 58 -46.68 7.87 14.71
C ASN A 58 -47.51 8.94 13.99
N GLY A 59 -47.52 8.99 12.66
CA GLY A 59 -48.27 9.98 11.90
C GLY A 59 -47.56 11.33 11.72
N GLU A 60 -46.30 11.46 12.13
CA GLU A 60 -45.52 12.70 12.03
C GLU A 60 -44.81 12.81 10.69
N VAL A 61 -44.81 14.01 10.12
CA VAL A 61 -44.15 14.29 8.84
C VAL A 61 -42.63 14.29 9.03
N ILE A 62 -41.95 13.39 8.32
CA ILE A 62 -40.50 13.31 8.35
C ILE A 62 -39.93 14.43 7.46
N PRO A 63 -38.98 15.25 7.95
CA PRO A 63 -38.32 16.27 7.16
C PRO A 63 -37.77 15.69 5.84
N GLY A 64 -38.05 16.38 4.74
CA GLY A 64 -37.55 16.05 3.42
C GLY A 64 -36.04 16.25 3.27
N ASN A 65 -35.50 15.89 2.11
CA ASN A 65 -34.08 16.10 1.84
C ASN A 65 -33.68 17.58 1.82
N ILE A 66 -34.61 18.51 1.57
CA ILE A 66 -34.28 19.94 1.51
C ILE A 66 -33.59 20.44 2.79
N HIS A 67 -34.10 20.06 3.95
CA HIS A 67 -33.53 20.45 5.25
C HIS A 67 -32.18 19.79 5.52
N LYS A 68 -32.00 18.56 5.01
CA LYS A 68 -30.72 17.87 5.08
C LYS A 68 -29.66 18.56 4.22
N ILE A 69 -30.04 19.02 3.03
CA ILE A 69 -29.16 19.78 2.15
C ILE A 69 -28.81 21.13 2.76
N GLU A 70 -29.78 21.87 3.29
CA GLU A 70 -29.52 23.14 4.00
C GLU A 70 -28.53 22.95 5.16
N ALA A 71 -28.69 21.86 5.93
CA ALA A 71 -27.77 21.53 7.00
C ALA A 71 -26.36 21.12 6.50
N LEU A 72 -26.24 20.50 5.33
CA LEU A 72 -24.96 20.17 4.71
C LEU A 72 -24.28 21.41 4.10
N GLU A 73 -25.05 22.31 3.47
CA GLU A 73 -24.56 23.58 2.94
C GLU A 73 -24.00 24.46 4.06
N ASN A 74 -24.69 24.55 5.21
CA ASN A 74 -24.17 25.25 6.40
C ASN A 74 -22.89 24.62 6.97
N ARG A 75 -22.57 23.38 6.58
CA ARG A 75 -21.35 22.66 6.95
C ARG A 75 -20.34 22.61 5.80
N GLY A 76 -20.47 23.50 4.82
CA GLY A 76 -19.52 23.68 3.72
C GLY A 76 -19.61 22.66 2.59
N VAL A 77 -20.64 21.80 2.54
CA VAL A 77 -20.83 20.85 1.44
C VAL A 77 -21.66 21.49 0.33
N SER A 78 -21.13 21.54 -0.89
CA SER A 78 -21.86 22.06 -2.04
C SER A 78 -23.03 21.17 -2.41
N LYS A 79 -24.19 21.78 -2.65
CA LYS A 79 -25.38 21.11 -3.15
C LYS A 79 -25.20 20.58 -4.57
N GLU A 80 -24.44 21.28 -5.41
CA GLU A 80 -24.10 20.86 -6.76
C GLU A 80 -23.27 19.56 -6.75
N ASP A 81 -22.37 19.43 -5.77
CA ASP A 81 -21.59 18.19 -5.58
C ASP A 81 -22.51 17.03 -5.17
N ILE A 82 -23.41 17.26 -4.21
CA ILE A 82 -24.38 16.24 -3.78
C ILE A 82 -25.31 15.84 -4.95
N HIS A 83 -25.71 16.81 -5.78
CA HIS A 83 -26.52 16.56 -6.97
C HIS A 83 -25.78 15.66 -7.95
N SER A 84 -24.54 16.03 -8.29
CA SER A 84 -23.69 15.27 -9.21
C SER A 84 -23.43 13.85 -8.70
N ASP A 85 -23.10 13.70 -7.42
CA ASP A 85 -22.91 12.41 -6.75
C ASP A 85 -24.15 11.51 -6.86
N CYS A 86 -25.34 12.07 -6.65
CA CYS A 86 -26.59 11.32 -6.77
C CYS A 86 -26.81 10.79 -8.20
N VAL A 87 -26.59 11.63 -9.22
CA VAL A 87 -26.74 11.26 -10.62
C VAL A 87 -25.75 10.16 -11.00
N ILE A 88 -24.47 10.35 -10.66
CA ILE A 88 -23.43 9.35 -10.88
C ILE A 88 -23.79 8.03 -10.20
N LYS A 89 -24.29 8.07 -8.96
CA LYS A 89 -24.64 6.84 -8.23
C LYS A 89 -25.84 6.11 -8.81
N ILE A 90 -26.82 6.82 -9.38
CA ILE A 90 -27.93 6.20 -10.12
C ILE A 90 -27.39 5.48 -11.35
N ILE A 91 -26.49 6.12 -12.10
CA ILE A 91 -25.90 5.56 -13.33
C ILE A 91 -25.00 4.36 -13.01
N ASP A 92 -24.22 4.41 -11.95
CA ASP A 92 -23.37 3.29 -11.51
C ASP A 92 -24.20 2.09 -11.06
N LYS A 93 -25.34 2.34 -10.42
CA LYS A 93 -26.26 1.28 -9.96
C LYS A 93 -27.37 0.98 -10.95
N LEU A 94 -27.27 1.45 -12.19
CA LEU A 94 -28.36 1.37 -13.16
C LEU A 94 -28.77 -0.07 -13.46
N ASP A 95 -27.83 -1.02 -13.51
CA ASP A 95 -28.14 -2.44 -13.65
C ASP A 95 -29.02 -2.98 -12.51
N LEU A 96 -28.81 -2.49 -11.28
CA LEU A 96 -29.64 -2.87 -10.13
C LEU A 96 -31.01 -2.21 -10.17
N VAL A 97 -31.09 -0.98 -10.70
CA VAL A 97 -32.35 -0.26 -10.92
C VAL A 97 -33.19 -1.01 -11.94
N LEU A 98 -32.65 -1.31 -13.12
CA LEU A 98 -33.38 -1.95 -14.22
C LEU A 98 -33.82 -3.39 -13.91
N LYS A 99 -33.15 -4.08 -12.98
CA LYS A 99 -33.58 -5.38 -12.46
C LYS A 99 -34.84 -5.31 -11.58
N GLN A 100 -35.21 -4.14 -11.05
CA GLN A 100 -36.43 -4.00 -10.26
C GLN A 100 -37.67 -3.99 -11.17
N PRO A 101 -38.84 -4.42 -10.67
CA PRO A 101 -40.12 -4.15 -11.32
C PRO A 101 -40.27 -2.66 -11.64
N LEU A 102 -40.84 -2.33 -12.80
CA LEU A 102 -40.92 -0.98 -13.34
C LEU A 102 -41.50 0.03 -12.34
N GLU A 103 -42.52 -0.39 -11.58
CA GLU A 103 -43.21 0.43 -10.58
C GLU A 103 -42.29 0.81 -9.40
N LYS A 104 -41.25 0.00 -9.15
CA LYS A 104 -40.31 0.16 -8.02
C LYS A 104 -39.02 0.88 -8.41
N GLN A 105 -38.70 0.99 -9.70
CA GLN A 105 -37.44 1.57 -10.18
C GLN A 105 -37.25 3.01 -9.69
N LYS A 106 -38.29 3.86 -9.82
CA LYS A 106 -38.29 5.24 -9.31
C LYS A 106 -37.98 5.31 -7.81
N ASN A 107 -38.66 4.49 -7.01
CA ASN A 107 -38.49 4.46 -5.55
C ASN A 107 -37.10 3.94 -5.16
N TYR A 108 -36.54 3.02 -5.94
CA TYR A 108 -35.17 2.56 -5.77
C TYR A 108 -34.17 3.71 -6.00
N CYS A 109 -34.34 4.49 -7.07
CA CYS A 109 -33.51 5.68 -7.32
C CYS A 109 -33.65 6.74 -6.22
N TYR A 110 -34.86 6.96 -5.72
CA TYR A 110 -35.09 7.86 -4.56
C TYR A 110 -34.26 7.42 -3.35
N ARG A 111 -34.23 6.12 -3.05
CA ARG A 111 -33.42 5.55 -1.98
C ARG A 111 -31.92 5.71 -2.22
N ILE A 112 -31.45 5.64 -3.48
CA ILE A 112 -30.05 5.93 -3.82
C ILE A 112 -29.71 7.37 -3.41
N CYS A 113 -30.52 8.36 -3.80
CA CYS A 113 -30.28 9.76 -3.44
C CYS A 113 -30.26 9.95 -1.91
N ASN A 114 -31.23 9.38 -1.19
CA ASN A 114 -31.27 9.47 0.28
C ASN A 114 -30.00 8.90 0.93
N ASN A 115 -29.49 7.78 0.41
CA ASN A 115 -28.28 7.18 0.92
C ASN A 115 -27.07 8.08 0.68
N VAL A 116 -26.95 8.69 -0.51
CA VAL A 116 -25.88 9.64 -0.81
C VAL A 116 -25.91 10.82 0.16
N VAL A 117 -27.07 11.44 0.37
CA VAL A 117 -27.22 12.55 1.33
C VAL A 117 -26.81 12.12 2.74
N ASN A 118 -27.27 10.97 3.22
CA ASN A 118 -26.91 10.46 4.53
C ASN A 118 -25.41 10.09 4.63
N ASP A 119 -24.81 9.59 3.54
CA ASP A 119 -23.39 9.27 3.49
C ASP A 119 -22.53 10.53 3.62
N GLN A 120 -22.96 11.68 3.11
CA GLN A 120 -22.26 12.95 3.33
C GLN A 120 -22.21 13.32 4.82
N PHE A 121 -23.31 13.15 5.55
CA PHE A 121 -23.30 13.35 7.01
C PHE A 121 -22.35 12.41 7.74
N ARG A 122 -22.16 11.18 7.25
CA ARG A 122 -21.24 10.20 7.87
C ARG A 122 -19.76 10.53 7.61
N LYS A 123 -19.46 11.23 6.52
CA LYS A 123 -18.10 11.66 6.17
C LYS A 123 -17.68 12.91 6.92
N LEU A 124 -18.63 13.76 7.29
CA LEU A 124 -18.35 14.98 8.00
C LEU A 124 -17.85 14.68 9.43
N PRO A 125 -16.89 15.47 9.95
CA PRO A 125 -16.47 15.38 11.34
C PRO A 125 -17.65 15.64 12.30
N PRO A 126 -17.52 15.37 13.61
CA PRO A 126 -18.54 15.76 14.59
C PRO A 126 -18.96 17.23 14.45
N ALA A 127 -20.21 17.55 14.80
CA ALA A 127 -20.75 18.91 14.69
C ALA A 127 -20.02 19.97 15.55
N GLU A 128 -19.16 19.52 16.47
CA GLU A 128 -18.32 20.36 17.33
C GLU A 128 -17.17 21.04 16.57
N PHE A 129 -16.82 20.56 15.37
CA PHE A 129 -15.79 21.16 14.53
C PHE A 129 -16.38 22.29 13.68
N GLU A 130 -15.79 23.49 13.77
CA GLU A 130 -16.10 24.62 12.90
C GLU A 130 -15.57 24.31 11.48
N VAL A 131 -16.46 24.38 10.48
CA VAL A 131 -16.06 24.31 9.08
C VAL A 131 -15.86 25.74 8.60
N LEU A 132 -14.66 26.04 8.12
CA LEU A 132 -14.26 27.37 7.65
C LEU A 132 -13.95 27.27 6.16
N SER A 133 -14.38 28.28 5.39
CA SER A 133 -13.94 28.41 4.00
C SER A 133 -12.46 28.77 3.99
N LEU A 134 -11.73 28.26 2.99
CA LEU A 134 -10.35 28.70 2.78
C LEU A 134 -10.27 30.20 2.49
N GLN A 135 -11.32 30.76 1.91
CA GLN A 135 -11.43 32.20 1.64
C GLN A 135 -11.86 33.01 2.87
N ASP A 136 -12.21 32.37 3.99
CA ASP A 136 -12.51 33.10 5.22
C ASP A 136 -11.24 33.72 5.80
N THR A 137 -11.36 34.93 6.34
CA THR A 137 -10.26 35.60 7.04
C THR A 137 -9.99 34.93 8.37
N VAL A 138 -8.72 34.75 8.70
CA VAL A 138 -8.29 34.14 9.97
C VAL A 138 -8.67 35.05 11.13
N LYS A 139 -9.46 34.53 12.10
CA LYS A 139 -9.87 35.32 13.27
C LYS A 139 -8.63 35.68 14.10
N GLY A 140 -8.31 36.97 14.21
CA GLY A 140 -7.21 37.48 15.03
C GLY A 140 -6.00 38.03 14.27
N SER A 141 -6.00 38.03 12.94
CA SER A 141 -5.11 38.90 12.15
C SER A 141 -5.53 40.37 12.33
N SER A 142 -4.57 41.31 12.33
CA SER A 142 -4.81 42.73 12.65
C SER A 142 -5.95 43.35 11.84
N VAL A 143 -6.72 44.22 12.49
CA VAL A 143 -7.98 44.83 12.02
C VAL A 143 -7.78 45.86 10.87
N SER A 144 -6.60 45.90 10.25
CA SER A 144 -6.31 46.68 9.03
C SER A 144 -6.47 45.79 7.80
N ALA A 145 -7.18 46.28 6.78
CA ALA A 145 -7.41 45.57 5.52
C ALA A 145 -6.12 45.16 4.77
N GLU A 146 -4.98 45.73 5.16
CA GLU A 146 -3.66 45.47 4.56
C GLU A 146 -2.99 44.18 5.09
N ASP A 147 -3.42 43.64 6.25
CA ASP A 147 -2.81 42.46 6.89
C ASP A 147 -3.80 41.28 7.07
N ALA A 148 -4.99 41.37 6.47
CA ALA A 148 -5.98 40.31 6.54
C ALA A 148 -5.51 39.10 5.71
N CYS A 149 -5.11 38.01 6.36
CA CYS A 149 -4.80 36.75 5.70
C CYS A 149 -6.02 35.80 5.71
N THR A 150 -6.21 35.09 4.61
CA THR A 150 -7.19 34.01 4.49
C THR A 150 -6.61 32.69 4.99
N TYR A 151 -7.46 31.71 5.27
CA TYR A 151 -6.98 30.36 5.56
C TYR A 151 -6.25 29.72 4.37
N GLU A 152 -6.58 30.12 3.14
CA GLU A 152 -5.84 29.75 1.92
C GLU A 152 -4.40 30.25 1.96
N ASP A 153 -4.18 31.51 2.38
CA ASP A 153 -2.83 32.10 2.48
C ASP A 153 -1.93 31.41 3.52
N LEU A 154 -2.54 30.79 4.55
CA LEU A 154 -1.82 30.01 5.56
C LEU A 154 -1.45 28.60 5.07
N ILE A 155 -2.19 28.07 4.10
CA ILE A 155 -1.94 26.76 3.51
C ILE A 155 -1.06 27.00 2.28
N GLY A 156 0.24 27.19 2.52
CA GLY A 156 1.21 27.31 1.45
C GLY A 156 1.17 26.08 0.54
N ASP A 157 0.98 26.28 -0.77
CA ASP A 157 1.24 25.25 -1.77
C ASP A 157 2.75 25.08 -1.93
N ASP A 158 3.36 24.46 -0.93
CA ASP A 158 4.80 24.16 -0.89
C ASP A 158 5.19 23.02 -1.84
N THR A 159 4.23 22.43 -2.56
CA THR A 159 4.42 21.27 -3.43
C THR A 159 5.49 21.54 -4.50
N TYR A 160 5.74 22.81 -4.84
CA TYR A 160 6.73 23.23 -5.84
C TYR A 160 7.62 24.39 -5.38
N ASN A 161 7.93 24.51 -4.08
CA ASN A 161 8.93 25.47 -3.62
C ASN A 161 10.35 25.03 -4.05
N ALA A 162 10.90 25.71 -5.06
CA ALA A 162 12.18 25.36 -5.67
C ALA A 162 13.37 25.40 -4.68
N GLU A 163 13.37 26.33 -3.73
CA GLU A 163 14.42 26.42 -2.70
C GLU A 163 14.35 25.23 -1.75
N ARG A 164 13.14 24.87 -1.32
CA ARG A 164 12.91 23.69 -0.46
C ARG A 164 13.30 22.40 -1.17
N MET A 165 12.89 22.22 -2.43
CA MET A 165 13.27 21.06 -3.23
C MET A 165 14.79 20.95 -3.40
N PHE A 166 15.48 22.07 -3.61
CA PHE A 166 16.94 22.10 -3.72
C PHE A 166 17.61 21.65 -2.42
N ILE A 167 17.19 22.21 -1.28
CA ILE A 167 17.72 21.85 0.05
C ILE A 167 17.48 20.36 0.35
N GLU A 168 16.28 19.86 0.05
CA GLU A 168 15.94 18.44 0.26
C GLU A 168 16.80 17.53 -0.64
N GLN A 169 17.05 17.89 -1.89
CA GLN A 169 17.94 17.14 -2.78
C GLN A 169 19.39 17.14 -2.29
N GLU A 170 19.89 18.29 -1.83
CA GLU A 170 21.24 18.40 -1.26
C GLU A 170 21.37 17.53 -0.01
N THR A 171 20.39 17.60 0.89
CA THR A 171 20.33 16.76 2.10
C THR A 171 20.29 15.26 1.77
N ILE A 172 19.50 14.85 0.78
CA ILE A 172 19.44 13.45 0.33
C ILE A 172 20.81 13.02 -0.24
N SER A 173 21.47 13.88 -1.02
CA SER A 173 22.80 13.59 -1.58
C SER A 173 23.84 13.40 -0.47
N GLU A 174 23.88 14.30 0.51
CA GLU A 174 24.78 14.20 1.67
C GLU A 174 24.52 12.93 2.49
N LEU A 175 23.26 12.66 2.83
CA LEU A 175 22.88 11.45 3.56
C LEU A 175 23.24 10.18 2.78
N THR A 176 23.06 10.19 1.45
CA THR A 176 23.45 9.07 0.59
C THR A 176 24.97 8.86 0.61
N ALA A 177 25.77 9.92 0.61
CA ALA A 177 27.22 9.83 0.72
C ALA A 177 27.65 9.25 2.07
N ILE A 178 27.06 9.74 3.17
CA ILE A 178 27.31 9.24 4.53
C ILE A 178 26.94 7.75 4.64
N LEU A 179 25.80 7.35 4.08
CA LEU A 179 25.38 5.94 4.08
C LEU A 179 26.36 5.05 3.32
N LYS A 180 26.81 5.47 2.12
CA LYS A 180 27.82 4.71 1.34
C LYS A 180 29.15 4.57 2.08
N GLU A 181 29.61 5.62 2.75
CA GLU A 181 30.84 5.57 3.55
C GLU A 181 30.68 4.59 4.72
N ARG A 182 29.56 4.66 5.42
CA ARG A 182 29.25 3.74 6.52
C ARG A 182 29.16 2.28 6.05
N GLU A 183 28.48 2.02 4.94
CA GLU A 183 28.41 0.68 4.34
C GLU A 183 29.79 0.17 3.94
N ALA A 184 30.67 1.03 3.42
CA ALA A 184 32.05 0.66 3.09
C ALA A 184 32.85 0.28 4.34
N ILE A 185 32.70 1.02 5.44
CA ILE A 185 33.35 0.72 6.73
C ILE A 185 32.79 -0.58 7.33
N GLU A 186 31.48 -0.80 7.29
CA GLU A 186 30.87 -2.03 7.79
C GLU A 186 31.31 -3.24 6.94
N ALA A 187 31.42 -3.08 5.62
CA ALA A 187 31.91 -4.12 4.73
C ALA A 187 33.39 -4.46 4.99
N THR A 188 34.26 -3.47 5.22
CA THR A 188 35.68 -3.74 5.56
C THR A 188 35.80 -4.44 6.92
N ALA A 189 35.08 -3.97 7.93
CA ALA A 189 35.05 -4.60 9.26
C ALA A 189 34.56 -6.05 9.19
N LYS A 190 33.51 -6.33 8.40
CA LYS A 190 33.01 -7.70 8.18
C LYS A 190 34.07 -8.58 7.52
N ARG A 191 34.77 -8.08 6.49
CA ARG A 191 35.85 -8.82 5.82
C ARG A 191 36.99 -9.17 6.78
N GLU A 192 37.42 -8.20 7.58
CA GLU A 192 38.48 -8.40 8.58
C GLU A 192 38.06 -9.40 9.66
N ALA A 193 36.81 -9.36 10.12
CA ALA A 193 36.27 -10.32 11.08
C ALA A 193 36.29 -11.75 10.52
N ILE A 194 35.84 -11.95 9.29
CA ILE A 194 35.85 -13.27 8.62
C ILE A 194 37.29 -13.81 8.53
N LEU A 195 38.24 -12.99 8.06
CA LEU A 195 39.64 -13.40 7.94
C LEU A 195 40.25 -13.74 9.30
N LYS A 196 39.92 -12.96 10.35
CA LYS A 196 40.39 -13.23 11.72
C LYS A 196 39.82 -14.55 12.26
N GLU A 197 38.54 -14.82 12.07
CA GLU A 197 37.93 -16.10 12.46
C GLU A 197 38.58 -17.29 11.76
N ILE A 198 38.79 -17.19 10.44
CA ILE A 198 39.44 -18.24 9.66
C ILE A 198 40.87 -18.46 10.12
N ALA A 199 41.63 -17.39 10.38
CA ALA A 199 43.00 -17.49 10.88
C ALA A 199 43.07 -18.20 12.25
N LEU A 200 42.13 -17.93 13.16
CA LEU A 200 42.04 -18.60 14.47
C LEU A 200 41.74 -20.09 14.33
N LEU A 201 40.92 -20.46 13.35
CA LEU A 201 40.53 -21.85 13.06
C LEU A 201 41.45 -22.55 12.06
N SER A 202 42.48 -21.88 11.54
CA SER A 202 43.35 -22.33 10.43
C SER A 202 43.94 -23.73 10.59
N LYS A 203 44.21 -24.16 11.84
CA LYS A 203 44.72 -25.51 12.16
C LYS A 203 43.67 -26.62 12.08
N LYS A 204 42.40 -26.28 11.83
CA LYS A 204 41.24 -27.18 11.87
C LYS A 204 40.37 -26.98 10.64
N PRO A 205 40.75 -27.57 9.49
CA PRO A 205 40.08 -27.31 8.21
C PRO A 205 38.58 -27.67 8.21
N ALA A 206 38.18 -28.70 8.96
CA ALA A 206 36.76 -29.07 9.10
C ALA A 206 35.93 -28.02 9.87
N GLU A 207 36.50 -27.37 10.89
CA GLU A 207 35.84 -26.27 11.60
C GLU A 207 35.77 -25.01 10.73
N VAL A 208 36.81 -24.74 9.92
CA VAL A 208 36.82 -23.64 8.94
C VAL A 208 35.74 -23.81 7.88
N LEU A 209 35.64 -25.00 7.25
CA LEU A 209 34.60 -25.30 6.25
C LEU A 209 33.19 -25.02 6.80
N VAL A 210 32.91 -25.57 7.99
CA VAL A 210 31.59 -25.47 8.59
C VAL A 210 31.28 -24.04 9.02
N ARG A 211 32.27 -23.28 9.50
CA ARG A 211 32.09 -21.85 9.82
C ARG A 211 31.76 -21.03 8.57
N MET A 212 32.50 -21.24 7.48
CA MET A 212 32.26 -20.56 6.21
C MET A 212 30.87 -20.88 5.63
N ALA A 213 30.52 -22.16 5.55
CA ALA A 213 29.24 -22.57 4.99
C ALA A 213 28.04 -22.20 5.89
N CYS A 214 28.07 -22.56 7.17
CA CYS A 214 26.88 -22.42 8.02
C CYS A 214 26.70 -21.02 8.61
N THR A 215 27.78 -20.26 8.82
CA THR A 215 27.67 -18.90 9.39
C THR A 215 27.74 -17.83 8.31
N HIS A 216 28.71 -17.90 7.41
CA HIS A 216 28.93 -16.82 6.44
C HIS A 216 28.07 -16.94 5.17
N LEU A 217 27.62 -18.15 4.82
CA LEU A 217 26.65 -18.41 3.72
C LEU A 217 25.25 -18.81 4.22
N ASN A 218 25.02 -18.85 5.54
CA ASN A 218 23.75 -19.31 6.14
C ASN A 218 23.27 -20.71 5.67
N MET A 219 24.18 -21.58 5.24
CA MET A 219 23.84 -22.93 4.76
C MET A 219 23.43 -23.84 5.91
N LYS A 220 22.33 -24.59 5.76
CA LYS A 220 21.90 -25.54 6.79
C LYS A 220 22.86 -26.74 6.85
N PRO A 221 23.15 -27.32 8.03
CA PRO A 221 24.02 -28.49 8.15
C PRO A 221 23.65 -29.67 7.25
N ARG A 222 22.36 -29.90 7.04
CA ARG A 222 21.85 -30.95 6.14
C ARG A 222 22.16 -30.67 4.66
N GLU A 223 22.11 -29.41 4.26
CA GLU A 223 22.46 -29.01 2.89
C GLU A 223 23.96 -29.16 2.63
N LEU A 224 24.79 -28.75 3.60
CA LEU A 224 26.23 -28.96 3.53
C LEU A 224 26.60 -30.45 3.53
N ALA A 225 25.91 -31.28 4.33
CA ALA A 225 26.10 -32.73 4.36
C ALA A 225 25.82 -33.36 2.99
N LYS A 226 24.70 -32.98 2.36
CA LYS A 226 24.32 -33.43 1.04
C LYS A 226 25.39 -33.10 -0.01
N ARG A 227 25.85 -31.84 -0.07
CA ARG A 227 26.94 -31.44 -0.99
C ARG A 227 28.24 -32.21 -0.76
N LEU A 228 28.58 -32.49 0.50
CA LEU A 228 29.79 -33.25 0.84
C LEU A 228 29.72 -34.72 0.40
N VAL A 229 28.54 -35.33 0.42
CA VAL A 229 28.31 -36.72 -0.01
C VAL A 229 28.20 -36.81 -1.53
N GLU A 230 27.48 -35.88 -2.17
CA GLU A 230 27.23 -35.89 -3.62
C GLU A 230 28.43 -35.42 -4.44
N ASP A 231 29.04 -34.29 -4.07
CA ASP A 231 30.08 -33.65 -4.88
C ASP A 231 31.51 -34.00 -4.40
N GLY A 232 31.62 -34.54 -3.19
CA GLY A 232 32.89 -34.87 -2.56
C GLY A 232 33.59 -33.68 -1.87
N VAL A 233 34.37 -34.02 -0.85
CA VAL A 233 34.92 -33.06 0.13
C VAL A 233 35.76 -31.94 -0.47
N ASP A 234 36.66 -32.27 -1.40
CA ASP A 234 37.57 -31.28 -2.02
C ASP A 234 36.82 -30.27 -2.88
N TYR A 235 35.83 -30.75 -3.65
CA TYR A 235 35.02 -29.89 -4.51
C TYR A 235 34.09 -29.00 -3.70
N THR A 236 33.39 -29.56 -2.70
CA THR A 236 32.54 -28.77 -1.80
C THR A 236 33.34 -27.70 -1.07
N TYR A 237 34.54 -28.01 -0.59
CA TYR A 237 35.37 -27.04 0.13
C TYR A 237 35.84 -25.90 -0.77
N ALA A 238 36.27 -26.20 -2.00
CA ALA A 238 36.64 -25.19 -2.98
C ALA A 238 35.45 -24.30 -3.37
N ASN A 239 34.26 -24.87 -3.54
CA ASN A 239 33.05 -24.12 -3.87
C ASN A 239 32.61 -23.19 -2.74
N VAL A 240 32.60 -23.66 -1.49
CA VAL A 240 32.25 -22.82 -0.34
C VAL A 240 33.21 -21.64 -0.20
N LEU A 241 34.51 -21.85 -0.46
CA LEU A 241 35.50 -20.75 -0.48
C LEU A 241 35.19 -19.70 -1.56
N LEU A 242 34.78 -20.15 -2.75
CA LEU A 242 34.42 -19.25 -3.85
C LEU A 242 33.12 -18.50 -3.57
N GLU A 243 32.12 -19.15 -3.00
CA GLU A 243 30.84 -18.53 -2.62
C GLU A 243 31.06 -17.46 -1.54
N VAL A 244 31.82 -17.78 -0.47
CA VAL A 244 32.15 -16.80 0.60
C VAL A 244 32.94 -15.62 0.07
N SER A 245 33.90 -15.88 -0.84
CA SER A 245 34.70 -14.85 -1.51
C SER A 245 33.81 -13.87 -2.27
N LYS A 246 32.84 -14.37 -3.04
CA LYS A 246 31.92 -13.55 -3.83
C LYS A 246 30.95 -12.76 -2.95
N GLU A 247 30.28 -13.40 -2.00
CA GLU A 247 29.27 -12.74 -1.16
C GLU A 247 29.83 -11.66 -0.25
N ASN A 248 31.09 -11.80 0.18
CA ASN A 248 31.73 -10.86 1.10
C ASN A 248 32.78 -9.96 0.43
N GLY A 249 33.00 -10.11 -0.89
CA GLY A 249 34.00 -9.35 -1.65
C GLY A 249 35.44 -9.54 -1.14
N ILE A 250 35.77 -10.74 -0.68
CA ILE A 250 37.12 -11.12 -0.22
C ILE A 250 37.83 -11.82 -1.37
N LYS A 251 39.08 -11.49 -1.70
CA LYS A 251 39.82 -12.26 -2.71
C LYS A 251 40.06 -13.69 -2.22
N VAL A 252 39.84 -14.68 -3.09
CA VAL A 252 39.99 -16.11 -2.78
C VAL A 252 41.38 -16.43 -2.22
N ASP A 253 42.42 -15.76 -2.73
CA ASP A 253 43.79 -15.96 -2.27
C ASP A 253 43.98 -15.60 -0.79
N HIS A 254 43.34 -14.53 -0.31
CA HIS A 254 43.40 -14.17 1.11
C HIS A 254 42.74 -15.23 2.02
N LEU A 255 41.66 -15.85 1.57
CA LEU A 255 41.04 -16.96 2.31
C LEU A 255 41.96 -18.19 2.32
N ARG A 256 42.61 -18.49 1.19
CA ARG A 256 43.55 -19.62 1.07
C ARG A 256 44.80 -19.43 1.93
N ASP A 257 45.37 -18.22 1.91
CA ASP A 257 46.54 -17.86 2.72
C ASP A 257 46.24 -18.02 4.22
N ALA A 258 45.04 -17.63 4.65
CA ALA A 258 44.59 -17.76 6.04
C ALA A 258 44.44 -19.23 6.49
N ILE A 259 44.28 -20.19 5.58
CA ILE A 259 44.10 -21.62 5.88
C ILE A 259 45.44 -22.37 6.02
N ALA A 260 46.58 -21.70 5.75
CA ALA A 260 47.94 -22.17 6.00
C ALA A 260 48.28 -23.59 5.47
N GLY A 261 47.62 -24.01 4.38
CA GLY A 261 47.92 -25.27 3.69
C GLY A 261 47.44 -26.56 4.39
N ASN A 262 46.62 -26.46 5.45
CA ASN A 262 46.04 -27.64 6.09
C ASN A 262 44.95 -28.26 5.19
N LYS A 263 45.09 -29.55 4.89
CA LYS A 263 44.14 -30.27 4.02
C LYS A 263 42.95 -30.79 4.81
N LEU A 264 41.76 -30.57 4.26
CA LEU A 264 40.55 -31.23 4.71
C LEU A 264 40.56 -32.69 4.21
N THR A 265 40.26 -33.65 5.08
CA THR A 265 40.16 -35.08 4.70
C THR A 265 38.73 -35.57 4.84
N ALA A 266 38.34 -36.60 4.08
CA ALA A 266 37.00 -37.19 4.16
C ALA A 266 36.67 -37.71 5.58
N GLU A 267 37.66 -38.27 6.27
CA GLU A 267 37.58 -38.72 7.66
C GLU A 267 37.22 -37.59 8.64
N SER A 268 37.73 -36.37 8.39
CA SER A 268 37.56 -35.23 9.31
C SER A 268 36.10 -34.74 9.42
N VAL A 269 35.28 -35.03 8.41
CA VAL A 269 33.85 -34.70 8.34
C VAL A 269 32.96 -35.95 8.25
N LYS A 270 33.54 -37.15 8.34
CA LYS A 270 32.88 -38.46 8.15
C LYS A 270 32.17 -38.61 6.79
N ALA A 271 32.64 -37.91 5.75
CA ALA A 271 32.01 -37.98 4.43
C ALA A 271 32.15 -39.37 3.78
N GLU A 272 33.12 -40.18 4.23
CA GLU A 272 33.31 -41.57 3.80
C GLU A 272 32.14 -42.51 4.09
N THR A 273 31.30 -42.18 5.07
CA THR A 273 30.16 -43.02 5.44
C THR A 273 29.04 -42.95 4.41
N MET A 274 29.08 -41.98 3.49
CA MET A 274 28.06 -41.73 2.45
C MET A 274 26.63 -41.60 3.03
N ASP A 275 26.52 -41.28 4.32
CA ASP A 275 25.28 -41.18 5.07
C ASP A 275 25.07 -39.72 5.48
N GLU A 276 24.13 -39.06 4.81
CA GLU A 276 23.82 -37.65 5.01
C GLU A 276 23.39 -37.33 6.46
N GLU A 277 22.72 -38.25 7.16
CA GLU A 277 22.27 -38.01 8.53
C GLU A 277 23.45 -38.02 9.50
N ILE A 278 24.37 -38.98 9.32
CA ILE A 278 25.61 -39.07 10.12
C ILE A 278 26.51 -37.85 9.87
N VAL A 279 26.66 -37.45 8.60
CA VAL A 279 27.47 -36.27 8.21
C VAL A 279 26.84 -34.98 8.74
N SER A 280 25.52 -34.80 8.62
CA SER A 280 24.80 -33.63 9.14
C SER A 280 24.90 -33.49 10.66
N ALA A 281 24.79 -34.61 11.39
CA ALA A 281 24.97 -34.63 12.84
C ALA A 281 26.41 -34.26 13.23
N GLN A 282 27.40 -34.70 12.45
CA GLN A 282 28.80 -34.35 12.65
C GLN A 282 29.06 -32.85 12.37
N ILE A 283 28.51 -32.30 11.28
CA ILE A 283 28.60 -30.88 10.95
C ILE A 283 28.02 -30.02 12.07
N SER A 284 26.85 -30.39 12.60
CA SER A 284 26.22 -29.66 13.72
C SER A 284 27.13 -29.60 14.95
N ARG A 285 27.85 -30.70 15.25
CA ARG A 285 28.85 -30.72 16.33
C ARG A 285 30.07 -29.85 16.02
N LEU A 286 30.51 -29.82 14.76
CA LEU A 286 31.62 -28.97 14.31
C LEU A 286 31.26 -27.48 14.38
N VAL A 287 30.02 -27.07 14.06
CA VAL A 287 29.51 -25.70 14.26
C VAL A 287 29.69 -25.29 15.72
N TYR A 288 29.20 -26.14 16.64
CA TYR A 288 29.30 -25.86 18.08
C TYR A 288 30.76 -25.74 18.55
N ARG A 289 31.64 -26.62 18.08
CA ARG A 289 33.07 -26.59 18.42
C ARG A 289 33.77 -25.34 17.86
N ALA A 290 33.47 -24.95 16.63
CA ALA A 290 34.00 -23.73 16.02
C ALA A 290 33.62 -22.50 16.84
N ASN A 291 32.33 -22.36 17.20
CA ASN A 291 31.85 -21.26 18.05
C ASN A 291 32.56 -21.25 19.43
N LYS A 292 32.74 -22.42 20.04
CA LYS A 292 33.45 -22.52 21.32
C LYS A 292 34.92 -22.11 21.22
N ASN A 293 35.59 -22.35 20.09
CA ASN A 293 37.00 -22.01 19.91
C ASN A 293 37.20 -20.54 19.54
N LEU A 294 36.21 -19.88 18.92
CA LEU A 294 36.24 -18.45 18.63
C LEU A 294 35.93 -17.58 19.87
N ASN A 295 35.21 -18.13 20.86
CA ASN A 295 34.85 -17.44 22.10
C ASN A 295 35.87 -17.62 23.25
N LYS A 296 37.08 -18.10 22.95
CA LYS A 296 38.19 -18.26 23.92
C LYS A 296 39.22 -17.15 23.74
#